data_AF-A0A938K491-F1
#
_entry.id   AF-A0A938K491-F1
#
_cell.length_a   1.000
_cell.length_b   1.000
_cell.length_c   1.000
_cell.angle_alpha   90.00
_cell.angle_beta   90.00
_cell.angle_gamma   90.00
#
_symmetry.space_group_name_H-M   'P 1'
#
loop_
_entity.id
_entity.type
_entity.pdbx_description
1 polymer ?
#
loop_
_entity_poly.entity_id
_entity_poly.type
_entity_poly.pdbx_seq_one_letter_code
_entity_poly.pdbx_strand_id
1 'polypeptide(L)'
;LRGARWRSLRARGGLFRLRRGQPAPADATLLYGFMLELLRRRGYQKPAWFTPGEFASSLPDRELAALVARFTRSYNEMRFGRQVERAPTLASLLDQLRAFPG
;
A
#
# COMPACT_ATOMS: atom_id res chain seq x y z
N LEU A 1 -18.76 -14.98 0.08
CA LEU A 1 -17.29 -15.25 0.07
C LEU A 1 -16.70 -15.03 -1.33
N ARG A 2 -16.59 -13.79 -1.83
CA ARG A 2 -16.08 -13.52 -3.19
C ARG A 2 -15.15 -12.31 -3.16
N GLY A 3 -13.84 -12.52 -3.29
CA GLY A 3 -12.86 -11.44 -3.42
C GLY A 3 -11.42 -11.77 -2.97
N ALA A 4 -11.21 -12.79 -2.14
CA ALA A 4 -9.92 -13.00 -1.48
C ALA A 4 -8.83 -13.70 -2.33
N ARG A 5 -9.20 -14.37 -3.44
CA ARG A 5 -8.29 -15.30 -4.14
C ARG A 5 -7.57 -14.73 -5.37
N TRP A 6 -8.07 -13.62 -5.92
CA TRP A 6 -7.58 -13.04 -7.18
C TRP A 6 -6.48 -11.99 -6.94
N ARG A 7 -6.36 -11.54 -5.68
CA ARG A 7 -5.44 -10.50 -5.18
C ARG A 7 -4.07 -11.07 -4.81
N SER A 8 -4.00 -12.30 -4.30
CA SER A 8 -2.75 -12.90 -3.79
C SER A 8 -1.76 -13.29 -4.89
N LEU A 9 -2.23 -13.74 -6.07
CA LEU A 9 -1.35 -14.14 -7.17
C LEU A 9 -0.71 -12.95 -7.90
N ARG A 10 -1.45 -11.85 -8.11
CA ARG A 10 -0.89 -10.59 -8.65
C ARG A 10 -0.06 -9.83 -7.61
N ALA A 11 -0.43 -9.88 -6.32
CA ALA A 11 0.43 -9.39 -5.24
C ALA A 11 1.77 -10.07 -5.26
N ARG A 12 1.76 -11.41 -5.34
CA ARG A 12 2.96 -12.22 -5.46
C ARG A 12 3.72 -11.88 -6.74
N GLY A 13 3.06 -11.77 -7.90
CA GLY A 13 3.70 -11.39 -9.17
C GLY A 13 4.35 -10.00 -9.15
N GLY A 14 3.68 -8.99 -8.56
CA GLY A 14 4.22 -7.65 -8.35
C GLY A 14 5.39 -7.67 -7.38
N LEU A 15 5.24 -8.27 -6.18
CA LEU A 15 6.34 -8.47 -5.24
C LEU A 15 7.50 -9.25 -5.86
N PHE A 16 7.23 -10.25 -6.71
CA PHE A 16 8.22 -11.02 -7.44
C PHE A 16 8.96 -10.17 -8.48
N ARG A 17 8.28 -9.27 -9.20
CA ARG A 17 8.91 -8.31 -10.11
C ARG A 17 9.76 -7.28 -9.37
N LEU A 18 9.25 -6.76 -8.24
CA LEU A 18 10.01 -5.88 -7.36
C LEU A 18 11.26 -6.59 -6.82
N ARG A 19 11.11 -7.86 -6.40
CA ARG A 19 12.23 -8.73 -5.94
C ARG A 19 13.19 -9.14 -7.04
N ARG A 20 12.77 -9.13 -8.32
CA ARG A 20 13.62 -9.37 -9.51
C ARG A 20 14.22 -8.08 -10.09
N GLY A 21 14.03 -6.92 -9.47
CA GLY A 21 14.65 -5.67 -9.90
C GLY A 21 14.01 -5.03 -11.14
N GLN A 22 12.75 -5.32 -11.44
CA GLN A 22 12.02 -4.69 -12.55
C GLN A 22 10.72 -4.02 -12.07
N PRO A 23 10.81 -2.92 -11.30
CA PRO A 23 9.63 -2.26 -10.78
C PRO A 23 8.90 -1.52 -11.90
N ALA A 24 7.58 -1.68 -12.00
CA ALA A 24 6.75 -0.87 -12.89
C ALA A 24 5.85 0.08 -12.08
N PRO A 25 5.54 1.30 -12.56
CA PRO A 25 4.60 2.20 -11.88
C PRO A 25 3.23 1.56 -11.58
N ALA A 26 2.80 0.60 -12.39
CA ALA A 26 1.58 -0.18 -12.17
C ALA A 26 1.63 -1.05 -10.88
N ASP A 27 2.82 -1.47 -10.45
CA ASP A 27 2.99 -2.23 -9.21
C ASP A 27 2.67 -1.36 -7.98
N ALA A 28 2.93 -0.05 -8.04
CA ALA A 28 2.59 0.88 -6.95
C ALA A 28 1.06 0.91 -6.68
N THR A 29 0.25 0.95 -7.75
CA THR A 29 -1.22 0.91 -7.64
C THR A 29 -1.70 -0.41 -7.03
N LEU A 30 -1.07 -1.54 -7.37
CA LEU A 30 -1.39 -2.84 -6.76
C LEU A 30 -1.09 -2.84 -5.26
N LEU A 31 0.09 -2.35 -4.85
CA LEU A 31 0.47 -2.28 -3.45
C LEU A 31 -0.45 -1.36 -2.64
N TYR A 32 -0.82 -0.20 -3.19
CA TYR A 32 -1.79 0.69 -2.56
C TYR A 32 -3.17 0.04 -2.36
N GLY A 33 -3.63 -0.73 -3.35
CA GLY A 33 -4.84 -1.53 -3.22
C GLY A 33 -4.77 -2.57 -2.09
N PHE A 34 -3.62 -3.21 -1.86
CA PHE A 34 -3.46 -4.13 -0.73
C PHE A 34 -3.45 -3.41 0.61
N MET A 35 -2.78 -2.26 0.70
CA MET A 35 -2.80 -1.42 1.89
C MET A 35 -4.25 -1.04 2.26
N LEU A 36 -5.05 -0.57 1.31
CA LEU A 36 -6.46 -0.24 1.55
C LEU A 36 -7.28 -1.44 2.00
N GLU A 37 -7.09 -2.62 1.39
CA GLU A 37 -7.81 -3.82 1.80
C GLU A 37 -7.43 -4.27 3.22
N LEU A 38 -6.16 -4.13 3.59
CA LEU A 38 -5.68 -4.44 4.93
C LEU A 38 -6.31 -3.52 5.98
N LEU A 39 -6.32 -2.21 5.72
CA LEU A 39 -6.95 -1.21 6.58
C LEU A 39 -8.46 -1.42 6.67
N ARG A 40 -9.13 -1.74 5.55
CA ARG A 40 -10.57 -2.04 5.51
C ARG A 40 -10.94 -3.23 6.40
N ARG A 41 -10.10 -4.26 6.45
CA ARG A 41 -10.30 -5.43 7.35
C ARG A 41 -10.18 -5.08 8.83
N ARG A 42 -9.52 -3.97 9.16
CA ARG A 42 -9.40 -3.41 10.51
C ARG A 42 -10.45 -2.32 10.80
N GLY A 43 -11.44 -2.15 9.92
CA GLY A 43 -12.51 -1.16 10.09
C GLY A 43 -12.21 0.22 9.49
N TYR A 44 -11.01 0.44 8.95
CA TYR A 44 -10.61 1.72 8.36
C TYR A 44 -10.89 1.72 6.85
N GLN A 45 -11.97 2.37 6.43
CA GLN A 45 -12.31 2.50 5.02
C GLN A 45 -12.00 3.91 4.52
N LYS A 46 -11.25 3.98 3.41
CA LYS A 46 -11.01 5.26 2.73
C LYS A 46 -12.29 5.74 2.01
N PRO A 47 -12.83 6.91 2.36
CA PRO A 47 -13.91 7.51 1.57
C PRO A 47 -13.48 7.81 0.13
N ALA A 48 -14.43 7.80 -0.80
CA ALA A 48 -14.14 8.08 -2.21
C ALA A 48 -13.61 9.50 -2.42
N TRP A 49 -14.13 10.47 -1.65
CA TRP A 49 -13.75 11.89 -1.70
C TRP A 49 -12.42 12.21 -1.00
N PHE A 50 -11.82 11.25 -0.28
CA PHE A 50 -10.50 11.44 0.32
C PHE A 50 -9.40 11.14 -0.68
N THR A 51 -8.46 12.07 -0.79
CA THR A 51 -7.14 11.79 -1.33
C THR A 51 -6.41 10.77 -0.45
N PRO A 52 -5.37 10.09 -0.98
CA PRO A 52 -4.55 9.19 -0.18
C PRO A 52 -3.94 9.84 1.07
N GLY A 53 -3.53 11.11 0.98
CA GLY A 53 -2.92 11.85 2.08
C GLY A 53 -3.93 12.18 3.18
N GLU A 54 -5.10 12.69 2.80
CA GLU A 54 -6.20 12.97 3.75
C GLU A 54 -6.63 11.72 4.51
N PHE A 55 -6.68 10.57 3.82
CA PHE A 55 -6.99 9.30 4.47
C PHE A 55 -5.95 8.91 5.51
N ALA A 56 -4.67 9.04 5.21
CA ALA A 56 -3.61 8.76 6.18
C ALA A 56 -3.75 9.63 7.44
N SER A 57 -4.02 10.92 7.25
CA SER A 57 -4.22 11.88 8.34
C SER A 57 -5.50 11.66 9.16
N SER A 58 -6.51 10.99 8.60
CA SER A 58 -7.77 10.71 9.30
C SER A 58 -7.73 9.50 10.24
N LEU A 59 -6.66 8.70 10.22
CA LEU A 59 -6.58 7.51 11.05
C LEU A 59 -6.41 7.89 12.53
N PRO A 60 -7.17 7.27 13.45
CA PRO A 60 -7.18 7.67 14.86
C PRO A 60 -5.90 7.26 15.60
N ASP A 61 -5.32 6.11 15.25
CA ASP A 61 -4.04 5.67 15.78
C ASP A 61 -2.89 6.42 15.10
N ARG A 62 -2.07 7.10 15.91
CA ARG A 62 -0.98 7.97 15.41
C ARG A 62 0.15 7.19 14.74
N GLU A 63 0.48 6.00 15.23
CA GLU A 63 1.53 5.17 14.65
C GLU A 63 1.08 4.58 13.32
N LEU A 64 -0.16 4.10 13.26
CA LEU A 64 -0.78 3.65 12.03
C LEU A 64 -0.89 4.78 11.01
N ALA A 65 -1.34 5.98 11.44
CA ALA A 65 -1.42 7.16 10.58
C ALA A 65 -0.06 7.51 9.98
N ALA A 66 1.01 7.52 10.80
CA ALA A 66 2.36 7.79 10.33
C ALA A 66 2.86 6.72 9.34
N LEU A 67 2.56 5.45 9.60
CA LEU A 67 2.97 4.34 8.73
C LEU A 67 2.24 4.40 7.37
N VAL A 68 0.93 4.68 7.38
CA VAL A 68 0.12 4.85 6.16
C VAL A 68 0.53 6.12 5.39
N ALA A 69 0.91 7.19 6.08
CA ALA A 69 1.43 8.41 5.44
C ALA A 69 2.75 8.14 4.71
N ARG A 70 3.70 7.44 5.36
CA ARG A 70 4.95 7.02 4.73
C ARG A 70 4.71 6.12 3.52
N PHE A 71 3.81 5.14 3.65
CA PHE A 71 3.42 4.27 2.54
C PHE A 71 2.86 5.08 1.37
N THR A 72 1.94 6.00 1.66
CA THR A 72 1.27 6.85 0.66
C THR A 72 2.26 7.76 -0.07
N ARG A 73 3.25 8.31 0.64
CA ARG A 73 4.32 9.10 0.04
C ARG A 73 5.13 8.27 -0.95
N SER A 74 5.62 7.10 -0.55
CA SER A 74 6.40 6.23 -1.45
C SER A 74 5.56 5.72 -2.64
N TYR A 75 4.26 5.48 -2.43
CA TYR A 75 3.31 5.18 -3.51
C TYR A 75 3.26 6.32 -4.55
N ASN A 76 3.08 7.57 -4.11
CA ASN A 76 3.00 8.72 -5.01
C ASN A 76 4.33 8.94 -5.77
N GLU A 77 5.46 8.82 -5.08
CA GLU A 77 6.81 8.94 -5.66
C GLU A 77 7.04 7.87 -6.75
N MET A 78 6.64 6.63 -6.52
CA MET A 78 6.77 5.55 -7.50
C MET A 78 5.76 5.68 -8.66
N ARG A 79 4.50 6.03 -8.35
CA ARG A 79 3.40 6.04 -9.33
C ARG A 79 3.44 7.23 -10.27
N PHE A 80 3.79 8.40 -9.76
CA PHE A 80 3.77 9.66 -10.51
C PHE A 80 5.18 10.21 -10.74
N GLY A 81 6.07 10.06 -9.76
CA GLY A 81 7.47 10.48 -9.88
C GLY A 81 8.36 9.51 -10.65
N ARG A 82 7.84 8.33 -11.05
CA ARG A 82 8.58 7.23 -11.72
C ARG A 82 9.84 6.78 -10.93
N GLN A 83 9.87 7.01 -9.62
CA GLN A 83 10.94 6.59 -8.72
C GLN A 83 10.78 5.09 -8.38
N VAL A 84 11.11 4.24 -9.35
CA VAL A 84 11.01 2.78 -9.25
C VAL A 84 11.87 2.20 -8.13
N GLU A 85 12.94 2.89 -7.74
CA GLU A 85 13.81 2.60 -6.60
C GLU A 85 13.11 2.65 -5.24
N ARG A 86 11.91 3.25 -5.15
CA ARG A 86 11.08 3.25 -3.92
C ARG A 86 10.34 1.93 -3.69
N ALA A 87 10.36 1.03 -4.67
CA ALA A 87 9.66 -0.24 -4.58
C ALA A 87 10.01 -1.12 -3.36
N PRO A 88 11.29 -1.30 -2.97
CA PRO A 88 11.65 -2.04 -1.76
C PRO A 88 11.10 -1.39 -0.49
N THR A 89 11.11 -0.05 -0.43
CA THR A 89 10.52 0.71 0.69
C THR A 89 9.01 0.46 0.79
N LEU A 90 8.28 0.52 -0.33
CA LEU A 90 6.85 0.21 -0.38
C LEU A 90 6.53 -1.21 0.10
N ALA A 91 7.33 -2.20 -0.33
CA ALA A 91 7.16 -3.57 0.10
C ALA A 91 7.40 -3.73 1.61
N SER A 92 8.48 -3.15 2.14
CA SER A 92 8.79 -3.18 3.58
C SER A 92 7.70 -2.49 4.42
N LEU A 93 7.18 -1.36 3.98
CA LEU A 93 6.09 -0.66 4.66
C LEU A 93 4.79 -1.48 4.63
N LEU A 94 4.51 -2.22 3.56
CA LEU A 94 3.37 -3.12 3.50
C LEU A 94 3.48 -4.26 4.51
N ASP A 95 4.69 -4.82 4.68
CA ASP A 95 4.95 -5.87 5.66
C ASP A 95 4.82 -5.34 7.10
N GLN A 96 5.34 -4.13 7.38
CA GLN A 96 5.13 -3.44 8.66
C GLN A 96 3.64 -3.22 8.95
N LEU A 97 2.86 -2.73 7.97
CA LEU A 97 1.42 -2.55 8.13
C LEU A 97 0.70 -3.87 8.40
N ARG A 98 1.16 -4.96 7.79
CA ARG A 98 0.58 -6.30 7.99
C ARG A 98 0.87 -6.81 9.41
N ALA A 99 2.05 -6.52 9.94
CA ALA A 99 2.45 -6.86 11.30
C ALA A 99 1.90 -5.89 12.37
N PHE A 100 1.48 -4.68 11.98
CA PHE A 100 0.96 -3.67 12.89
C PHE A 100 -0.25 -4.22 13.66
N PRO A 101 -0.16 -4.29 15.00
CA PRO A 101 -1.29 -4.68 15.84
C PRO A 101 -2.34 -3.57 15.79
N GLY A 102 -3.58 -3.93 15.49
CA GLY A 102 -4.71 -3.00 15.49
C GLY A 102 -5.42 -3.06 16.83
#